data_AF-A0A9P3F7A5-F1
#
_entry.id   AF-A0A9P3F7A5-F1
#
_cell.length_a   1.000
_cell.length_b   1.000
_cell.length_c   1.000
_cell.angle_alpha   90.00
_cell.angle_beta   90.00
_cell.angle_gamma   90.00
#
_symmetry.space_group_name_H-M   'P 1'
#
loop_
_entity.id
_entity.type
_entity.pdbx_description
1 polymer ?
#
loop_
_entity_poly.entity_id
_entity_poly.type
_entity_poly.pdbx_seq_one_letter_code
_entity_poly.pdbx_strand_id
1 'polypeptide(L)'
;MVADVRSAGGSPILVTSLSRRSFDSSGHVIPSLANVFAATKAVAKATNCEYVDLNKASTDYLNSIGAEKAATYNLSPKDYTHLNNHGMTLFGNMMGWLLQTTITDSSKIAPYIHPRSDMVVAIEDGNYIYPS
;
A
#
# COMPACT_ATOMS: atom_id res chain seq x y z
N MET A 1 -3.26 16.96 12.25
CA MET A 1 -2.16 16.20 11.61
C MET A 1 -1.46 16.95 10.47
N VAL A 2 -2.09 17.24 9.32
CA VAL A 2 -1.39 17.91 8.19
C VAL A 2 -0.78 19.26 8.59
N ALA A 3 -1.57 20.12 9.23
CA ALA A 3 -1.11 21.42 9.71
C ALA A 3 0.04 21.26 10.73
N ASP A 4 -0.07 20.30 11.64
CA ASP A 4 0.95 20.04 12.67
C ASP A 4 2.28 19.60 12.05
N VAL A 5 2.26 18.70 11.05
CA VAL A 5 3.45 18.26 10.32
C VAL A 5 4.13 19.46 9.64
N ARG A 6 3.37 20.32 8.97
CA ARG A 6 3.90 21.54 8.35
C ARG A 6 4.46 22.52 9.38
N SER A 7 3.77 22.69 10.51
CA SER A 7 4.23 23.54 11.61
C SER A 7 5.53 23.04 12.24
N ALA A 8 5.79 21.73 12.18
CA ALA A 8 7.05 21.12 12.60
C ALA A 8 8.14 21.12 11.52
N GLY A 9 7.89 21.73 10.34
CA GLY A 9 8.84 21.79 9.23
C GLY A 9 8.84 20.56 8.31
N GLY A 10 7.90 19.63 8.49
CA GLY A 10 7.78 18.43 7.68
C GLY A 10 7.00 18.64 6.38
N SER A 11 7.21 17.74 5.41
CA SER A 11 6.43 17.64 4.17
C SER A 11 5.43 16.48 4.27
N PRO A 12 4.13 16.73 4.49
CA PRO A 12 3.16 15.67 4.66
C PRO A 12 2.86 14.96 3.32
N ILE A 13 2.97 13.64 3.32
CA ILE A 13 2.49 12.75 2.26
C ILE A 13 1.40 11.89 2.87
N LEU A 14 0.19 11.92 2.30
CA LEU A 14 -0.90 11.08 2.77
C LEU A 14 -0.82 9.69 2.13
N VAL A 15 -1.22 8.66 2.87
CA VAL A 15 -1.21 7.28 2.35
C VAL A 15 -2.62 6.71 2.50
N THR A 16 -3.16 6.19 1.40
CA THR A 16 -4.44 5.47 1.48
C THR A 16 -4.26 4.16 2.24
N SER A 17 -5.29 3.68 2.92
CA SER A 17 -5.22 2.43 3.67
C SER A 17 -4.85 1.23 2.79
N LEU A 18 -4.00 0.34 3.26
CA LEU A 18 -3.79 -0.97 2.63
C LEU A 18 -5.13 -1.70 2.46
N SER A 19 -5.30 -2.42 1.34
CA SER A 19 -6.51 -3.22 1.12
C SER A 19 -6.59 -4.41 2.08
N ARG A 20 -7.81 -4.78 2.48
CA ARG A 20 -8.04 -6.02 3.24
C ARG A 20 -8.02 -7.20 2.28
N ARG A 21 -7.58 -8.35 2.78
CA ARG A 21 -7.44 -9.58 1.98
C ARG A 21 -8.74 -10.40 1.98
N SER A 22 -9.88 -9.71 1.92
CA SER A 22 -11.21 -10.31 1.84
C SER A 22 -11.70 -10.28 0.39
N PHE A 23 -12.23 -11.39 -0.10
CA PHE A 23 -12.64 -11.56 -1.49
C PHE A 23 -14.13 -11.88 -1.58
N ASP A 24 -14.78 -11.41 -2.63
CA ASP A 24 -16.16 -11.76 -2.96
C ASP A 24 -16.24 -13.12 -3.69
N SER A 25 -17.46 -13.54 -4.00
CA SER A 25 -17.71 -14.80 -4.72
C SER A 25 -17.22 -14.79 -6.17
N SER A 26 -16.88 -13.63 -6.73
CA SER A 26 -16.31 -13.50 -8.07
C SER A 26 -14.79 -13.57 -8.09
N GLY A 27 -14.15 -13.70 -6.92
CA GLY A 27 -12.70 -13.77 -6.80
C GLY A 27 -12.00 -12.41 -6.78
N HIS A 28 -12.74 -11.32 -6.54
CA HIS A 28 -12.18 -9.97 -6.44
C HIS A 28 -12.15 -9.50 -4.98
N VAL A 29 -11.14 -8.69 -4.65
CA VAL A 29 -11.04 -8.03 -3.35
C VAL A 29 -12.27 -7.16 -3.09
N ILE A 30 -12.88 -7.34 -1.92
CA ILE A 30 -13.99 -6.51 -1.44
C ILE A 30 -13.43 -5.14 -1.05
N PRO A 31 -13.92 -4.02 -1.63
CA PRO A 31 -13.43 -2.68 -1.33
C PRO A 31 -13.99 -2.14 -0.01
N SER A 32 -13.79 -2.87 1.10
CA SER A 32 -14.38 -2.57 2.41
C SER A 32 -13.90 -1.27 3.06
N LEU A 33 -12.88 -0.63 2.48
CA LEU A 33 -12.30 0.64 2.93
C LEU A 33 -12.51 1.77 1.92
N ALA A 34 -13.49 1.63 1.01
CA ALA A 34 -13.76 2.61 -0.06
C ALA A 34 -13.98 4.03 0.45
N ASN A 35 -14.78 4.18 1.50
CA ASN A 35 -15.01 5.47 2.15
C ASN A 35 -13.73 6.07 2.74
N VAL A 36 -12.84 5.24 3.30
CA VAL A 36 -11.61 5.68 3.95
C VAL A 36 -10.58 6.14 2.91
N PHE A 37 -10.30 5.35 1.87
CA PHE A 37 -9.35 5.80 0.84
C PHE A 37 -9.88 7.03 0.09
N ALA A 38 -11.20 7.13 -0.13
CA ALA A 38 -11.81 8.31 -0.75
C ALA A 38 -11.64 9.55 0.13
N ALA A 39 -11.85 9.42 1.45
CA ALA A 39 -11.62 10.49 2.40
C ALA A 39 -10.16 10.94 2.42
N THR A 40 -9.19 10.00 2.42
CA THR A 40 -7.76 10.34 2.34
C THR A 40 -7.44 11.17 1.10
N LYS A 41 -7.93 10.76 -0.08
CA LYS A 41 -7.72 11.49 -1.34
C LYS A 41 -8.39 12.87 -1.32
N ALA A 42 -9.59 12.97 -0.74
CA ALA A 42 -10.28 14.25 -0.59
C ALA A 42 -9.49 15.22 0.30
N VAL A 43 -8.93 14.75 1.42
CA VAL A 43 -8.08 15.55 2.31
C VAL A 43 -6.78 15.94 1.62
N ALA A 44 -6.14 15.03 0.88
CA ALA A 44 -4.94 15.33 0.11
C ALA A 44 -5.18 16.51 -0.84
N LYS A 45 -6.28 16.46 -1.60
CA LYS A 45 -6.70 17.55 -2.49
C LYS A 45 -7.00 18.83 -1.74
N ALA A 46 -7.82 18.77 -0.68
CA ALA A 46 -8.24 19.95 0.08
C ALA A 46 -7.06 20.67 0.77
N THR A 47 -6.00 19.95 1.11
CA THR A 47 -4.83 20.47 1.81
C THR A 47 -3.62 20.68 0.92
N ASN A 48 -3.75 20.42 -0.39
CA ASN A 48 -2.66 20.42 -1.36
C ASN A 48 -1.46 19.59 -0.88
N CYS A 49 -1.74 18.36 -0.42
CA CYS A 49 -0.71 17.37 -0.11
C CYS A 49 -0.64 16.35 -1.23
N GLU A 50 0.57 15.83 -1.47
CA GLU A 50 0.73 14.61 -2.25
C GLU A 50 0.17 13.41 -1.49
N TYR A 51 -0.17 12.36 -2.23
CA TYR A 51 -0.58 11.10 -1.61
C TYR A 51 -0.08 9.89 -2.40
N VAL A 52 0.08 8.77 -1.69
CA VAL A 52 0.36 7.45 -2.25
C VAL A 52 -0.90 6.59 -2.21
N ASP A 53 -1.24 5.99 -3.35
CA ASP A 53 -2.40 5.11 -3.51
C ASP A 53 -2.08 3.63 -3.21
N LEU A 54 -1.64 3.36 -1.98
CA LEU A 54 -1.39 2.00 -1.51
C LEU A 54 -2.64 1.09 -1.62
N ASN A 55 -3.85 1.65 -1.44
CA ASN A 55 -5.08 0.86 -1.57
C ASN A 55 -5.27 0.30 -2.98
N LYS A 56 -5.08 1.15 -3.99
CA LYS A 56 -5.15 0.73 -5.39
C LYS A 56 -4.07 -0.31 -5.70
N ALA A 57 -2.80 0.01 -5.42
CA ALA A 57 -1.68 -0.88 -5.76
C ALA A 57 -1.81 -2.25 -5.08
N SER A 58 -2.18 -2.28 -3.80
CA SER A 58 -2.41 -3.54 -3.08
C SER A 58 -3.63 -4.30 -3.59
N THR A 59 -4.72 -3.61 -3.95
CA THR A 59 -5.91 -4.27 -4.53
C THR A 59 -5.58 -4.91 -5.87
N ASP A 60 -4.85 -4.21 -6.75
CA ASP A 60 -4.46 -4.73 -8.06
C ASP A 60 -3.60 -5.99 -7.92
N TYR A 61 -2.57 -5.97 -7.07
CA TYR A 61 -1.72 -7.13 -6.78
C TYR A 61 -2.50 -8.28 -6.13
N LEU A 62 -3.38 -7.99 -5.15
CA LEU A 62 -4.17 -9.02 -4.48
C LEU A 62 -5.14 -9.72 -5.46
N ASN A 63 -5.74 -8.96 -6.38
CA ASN A 63 -6.59 -9.52 -7.43
C ASN A 63 -5.79 -10.39 -8.41
N SER A 64 -4.53 -10.04 -8.73
CA SER A 64 -3.72 -10.84 -9.65
C SER A 64 -3.29 -12.19 -9.06
N ILE A 65 -3.02 -12.25 -7.76
CA ILE A 65 -2.57 -13.49 -7.11
C ILE A 65 -3.71 -14.37 -6.60
N GLY A 66 -4.90 -13.80 -6.40
CA GLY A 66 -6.10 -14.49 -5.92
C GLY A 66 -6.11 -14.76 -4.40
N ALA A 67 -7.29 -15.17 -3.91
CA ALA A 67 -7.61 -15.25 -2.48
C ALA A 67 -6.72 -16.21 -1.68
N GLU A 68 -6.40 -17.38 -2.24
CA GLU A 68 -5.59 -18.39 -1.55
C GLU A 68 -4.18 -17.87 -1.26
N LYS A 69 -3.54 -17.29 -2.27
CA LYS A 69 -2.20 -16.72 -2.14
C LYS A 69 -2.22 -15.44 -1.29
N ALA A 70 -3.25 -14.62 -1.42
CA ALA A 70 -3.43 -13.44 -0.56
C ALA A 70 -3.51 -13.82 0.92
N ALA A 71 -4.20 -14.91 1.26
CA ALA A 71 -4.36 -15.36 2.64
C ALA A 71 -3.03 -15.78 3.31
N THR A 72 -1.99 -16.10 2.54
CA THR A 72 -0.66 -16.45 3.10
C THR A 72 0.03 -15.27 3.77
N TYR A 73 -0.45 -14.03 3.56
CA TYR A 73 0.05 -12.82 4.21
C TYR A 73 -0.72 -12.42 5.48
N ASN A 74 -1.77 -13.16 5.85
CA ASN A 74 -2.55 -12.88 7.06
C ASN A 74 -1.74 -13.20 8.32
N LEU A 75 -1.92 -12.41 9.39
CA LEU A 75 -1.35 -12.69 10.70
C LEU A 75 -1.86 -14.03 11.27
N SER A 76 -3.13 -14.32 11.07
CA SER A 76 -3.76 -15.60 11.39
C SER A 76 -4.81 -15.95 10.33
N PRO A 77 -5.25 -17.21 10.18
CA PRO A 77 -6.11 -17.63 9.07
C PRO A 77 -7.40 -16.81 8.88
N LYS A 78 -7.95 -16.24 9.95
CA LYS A 78 -9.18 -15.44 9.92
C LYS A 78 -8.94 -13.92 10.07
N ASP A 79 -7.69 -13.49 10.08
CA ASP A 79 -7.31 -12.08 10.22
C ASP A 79 -6.96 -11.45 8.86
N TYR A 80 -7.98 -10.87 8.23
CA TYR A 80 -7.84 -10.17 6.94
C TYR A 80 -7.38 -8.72 7.07
N THR A 81 -7.07 -8.27 8.30
CA THR A 81 -6.60 -6.90 8.58
C THR A 81 -5.10 -6.92 8.85
N HIS A 82 -4.64 -7.67 9.85
CA HIS A 82 -3.24 -7.67 10.24
C HIS A 82 -2.39 -8.59 9.37
N LEU A 83 -1.15 -8.16 9.13
CA LEU A 83 -0.17 -8.87 8.32
C LEU A 83 0.70 -9.76 9.20
N ASN A 84 1.14 -10.90 8.65
CA ASN A 84 2.31 -11.59 9.18
C ASN A 84 3.61 -10.94 8.65
N ASN A 85 4.76 -11.48 9.04
CA ASN A 85 6.08 -10.94 8.67
C ASN A 85 6.30 -10.90 7.14
N HIS A 86 5.79 -11.89 6.40
CA HIS A 86 5.90 -11.94 4.95
C HIS A 86 5.04 -10.84 4.30
N GLY A 87 3.80 -10.67 4.78
CA GLY A 87 2.92 -9.59 4.36
C GLY A 87 3.50 -8.21 4.67
N MET A 88 4.06 -8.02 5.87
CA MET A 88 4.76 -6.78 6.24
C MET A 88 5.89 -6.45 5.27
N THR A 89 6.71 -7.45 4.93
CA THR A 89 7.83 -7.27 4.00
C THR A 89 7.32 -6.93 2.59
N LEU A 90 6.31 -7.64 2.10
CA LEU A 90 5.69 -7.37 0.80
C LEU A 90 5.14 -5.93 0.70
N PHE A 91 4.19 -5.59 1.57
CA PHE A 91 3.51 -4.30 1.48
C PHE A 91 4.41 -3.13 1.90
N GLY A 92 5.44 -3.37 2.71
CA GLY A 92 6.50 -2.39 2.99
C GLY A 92 7.32 -2.06 1.74
N ASN A 93 7.71 -3.07 0.95
CA ASN A 93 8.42 -2.85 -0.31
C ASN A 93 7.53 -2.17 -1.36
N MET A 94 6.24 -2.55 -1.44
CA MET A 94 5.26 -1.84 -2.28
C MET A 94 5.18 -0.36 -1.90
N MET A 95 5.07 -0.05 -0.61
CA MET A 95 5.03 1.34 -0.12
C MET A 95 6.30 2.11 -0.47
N GLY A 96 7.47 1.50 -0.27
CA GLY A 96 8.75 2.11 -0.61
C GLY A 96 8.90 2.40 -2.10
N TRP A 97 8.47 1.48 -2.95
CA TRP A 97 8.42 1.66 -4.40
C TRP A 97 7.49 2.81 -4.80
N LEU A 98 6.26 2.81 -4.30
CA LEU A 98 5.29 3.88 -4.60
C LEU A 98 5.80 5.26 -4.13
N LEU A 99 6.45 5.35 -2.97
CA LEU A 99 7.06 6.59 -2.51
C LEU A 99 8.13 7.11 -3.48
N GLN A 100 8.91 6.23 -4.09
CA GLN A 100 9.94 6.66 -5.04
C GLN A 100 9.37 7.09 -6.40
N THR A 101 8.27 6.47 -6.84
CA THR A 101 7.79 6.57 -8.23
C THR A 101 6.58 7.48 -8.40
N THR A 102 5.85 7.81 -7.33
CA THR A 102 4.56 8.54 -7.45
C THR A 102 4.56 9.94 -6.85
N ILE A 103 5.52 10.29 -5.99
CA ILE A 103 5.63 11.66 -5.46
C ILE A 103 6.56 12.51 -6.33
N THR A 104 6.36 13.82 -6.29
CA THR A 104 6.98 14.81 -7.18
C THR A 104 8.49 14.96 -6.93
N ASP A 105 8.90 15.03 -5.66
CA ASP A 105 10.31 15.14 -5.25
C ASP A 105 10.69 13.98 -4.33
N SER A 106 10.98 12.82 -4.92
CA SER A 106 11.47 11.65 -4.19
C SER A 106 12.97 11.72 -3.86
N SER A 107 13.70 12.73 -4.35
CA SER A 107 15.15 12.84 -4.15
C SER A 107 15.56 12.92 -2.68
N LYS A 108 14.69 13.46 -1.82
CA LYS A 108 14.91 13.59 -0.38
C LYS A 108 14.75 12.28 0.39
N ILE A 109 14.04 11.30 -0.17
CA ILE A 109 13.76 10.01 0.48
C ILE A 109 14.48 8.84 -0.19
N ALA A 110 14.85 8.99 -1.47
CA ALA A 110 15.55 7.96 -2.24
C ALA A 110 16.83 7.42 -1.58
N PRO A 111 17.63 8.22 -0.84
CA PRO A 111 18.80 7.71 -0.11
C PRO A 111 18.48 6.82 1.10
N TYR A 112 17.22 6.74 1.54
CA TYR A 112 16.82 6.07 2.79
C TYR A 112 15.82 4.93 2.59
N ILE A 113 15.11 4.94 1.47
CA ILE A 113 14.09 3.95 1.15
C ILE A 113 14.64 3.11 0.00
N HIS A 114 14.86 1.82 0.23
CA HIS A 114 15.43 0.91 -0.77
C HIS A 114 14.52 -0.32 -0.93
N PRO A 115 13.44 -0.22 -1.71
CA PRO A 115 12.60 -1.37 -1.99
C PRO A 115 13.42 -2.38 -2.80
N ARG A 116 13.29 -3.65 -2.43
CA ARG A 116 13.90 -4.80 -3.09
C ARG A 116 13.40 -4.92 -4.53
N SER A 117 14.31 -4.86 -5.50
CA SER A 117 13.97 -4.88 -6.92
C SER A 117 13.25 -6.15 -7.35
N ASP A 118 13.64 -7.31 -6.82
CA ASP A 118 12.97 -8.59 -7.09
C ASP A 118 11.51 -8.58 -6.62
N MET A 119 11.22 -7.91 -5.50
CA MET A 119 9.87 -7.76 -5.00
C MET A 119 9.05 -6.78 -5.82
N VAL A 120 9.64 -5.65 -6.22
CA VAL A 120 8.98 -4.66 -7.06
C VAL A 120 8.56 -5.27 -8.39
N VAL A 121 9.47 -6.00 -9.06
CA VAL A 121 9.16 -6.71 -10.31
C VAL A 121 8.02 -7.71 -10.13
N ALA A 122 8.06 -8.52 -9.07
CA ALA A 122 6.98 -9.46 -8.79
C ALA A 122 5.62 -8.77 -8.56
N ILE A 123 5.63 -7.63 -7.85
CA ILE A 123 4.42 -6.83 -7.60
C ILE A 123 3.88 -6.24 -8.91
N GLU A 124 4.74 -5.63 -9.73
CA GLU A 124 4.37 -5.02 -11.01
C GLU A 124 3.79 -6.05 -11.99
N ASP A 125 4.40 -7.23 -12.06
CA ASP A 125 3.95 -8.32 -12.92
C ASP A 125 2.71 -9.06 -12.37
N GLY A 126 2.28 -8.74 -11.14
CA GLY A 126 1.20 -9.44 -10.47
C GLY A 126 1.53 -10.89 -10.08
N ASN A 127 2.82 -11.20 -9.99
CA ASN A 127 3.34 -12.53 -9.66
C ASN A 127 3.43 -12.72 -8.14
N TYR A 128 2.90 -13.84 -7.65
CA TYR A 128 2.99 -14.15 -6.23
C TYR A 128 4.44 -14.33 -5.77
N ILE A 129 4.79 -13.62 -4.70
CA ILE A 129 6.07 -13.76 -4.01
C ILE A 129 5.87 -13.98 -2.51
N TYR A 130 6.57 -14.95 -1.93
CA TYR A 130 6.58 -15.18 -0.49
C TYR A 130 7.97 -14.81 0.05
N PRO A 131 8.18 -13.55 0.47
CA PRO A 131 9.51 -13.07 0.81
C PRO A 131 10.05 -13.79 2.04
N SER A 132 11.28 -14.32 1.96
CA SER A 132 12.00 -14.91 3.10
C SER A 132 12.34 -13.89 4.18
#